data_AF-A0A829Y873-F1
#
_entry.id   AF-A0A829Y873-F1
#
_cell.length_a   1.000
_cell.length_b   1.000
_cell.length_c   1.000
_cell.angle_alpha   90.00
_cell.angle_beta   90.00
_cell.angle_gamma   90.00
#
_symmetry.space_group_name_H-M   'P 1'
#
loop_
_entity.id
_entity.type
_entity.pdbx_description
1 polymer ?
#
loop_
_entity_poly.entity_id
_entity_poly.type
_entity_poly.pdbx_seq_one_letter_code
_entity_poly.pdbx_strand_id
1 'polypeptide(L)'
;MTTTGSFHPRFEPGRLELSSGVEDLVNRGQLNVDHYLHRHLRGDWGDIGKAAREANEQALRRGGVLYSSYVLTTETKLMIVTADSRTETAVLLVPTLRTSP
;
A
#
# COMPACT_ATOMS: atom_id res chain seq x y z
N MET A 1 2.20 17.17 27.70
CA MET A 1 1.71 17.65 26.39
C MET A 1 2.27 16.71 25.33
N THR A 2 1.49 15.73 24.90
CA THR A 2 1.87 14.82 23.81
C THR A 2 1.49 15.49 22.51
N THR A 3 2.49 15.89 21.71
CA THR A 3 2.28 16.40 20.36
C THR A 3 1.72 15.27 19.51
N THR A 4 0.41 15.24 19.29
CA THR A 4 -0.21 14.39 18.26
C THR A 4 0.38 14.82 16.93
N GLY A 5 1.32 14.04 16.39
CA GLY A 5 1.88 14.31 15.07
C GLY A 5 0.78 14.27 14.02
N SER A 6 0.48 15.42 13.42
CA SER A 6 -0.58 15.56 12.42
C SER A 6 -0.33 14.68 11.19
N PHE A 7 -1.26 13.79 10.89
CA PHE A 7 -1.28 13.00 9.65
C PHE A 7 -1.58 13.90 8.45
N HIS A 8 -0.65 13.95 7.49
CA HIS A 8 -0.83 14.64 6.22
C HIS A 8 -0.57 13.65 5.08
N PRO A 9 -1.62 13.13 4.42
CA PRO A 9 -1.45 12.27 3.26
C PRO A 9 -0.94 13.08 2.06
N ARG A 10 -0.18 12.45 1.17
CA ARG A 10 0.33 13.05 -0.07
C ARG A 10 -0.73 13.06 -1.19
N PHE A 11 -1.76 12.22 -1.06
CA PHE A 11 -2.87 12.06 -1.99
C PHE A 11 -4.06 11.42 -1.26
N GLU A 12 -5.26 11.54 -1.82
CA GLU A 12 -6.46 10.90 -1.28
C GLU A 12 -6.51 9.41 -1.64
N PRO A 13 -6.98 8.53 -0.74
CA PRO A 13 -7.14 7.10 -1.03
C PRO A 13 -8.33 6.81 -1.96
N GLY A 14 -9.32 7.69 -2.05
CA GLY A 14 -10.59 7.34 -2.69
C GLY A 14 -11.29 6.16 -2.00
N ARG A 15 -12.01 5.35 -2.76
CA ARG A 15 -12.73 4.17 -2.25
C ARG A 15 -11.74 3.02 -1.98
N LEU A 16 -11.75 2.50 -0.76
CA LEU A 16 -10.92 1.36 -0.38
C LEU A 16 -11.62 0.05 -0.70
N GLU A 17 -10.94 -0.83 -1.40
CA GLU A 17 -11.39 -2.18 -1.76
C GLU A 17 -10.40 -3.21 -1.22
N LEU A 18 -10.89 -4.15 -0.42
CA LEU A 18 -10.08 -5.20 0.17
C LEU A 18 -10.35 -6.51 -0.56
N SER A 19 -9.30 -7.25 -0.95
CA SER A 19 -9.51 -8.64 -1.37
C SER A 19 -10.04 -9.48 -0.21
N SER A 20 -10.79 -10.54 -0.51
CA SER A 20 -11.35 -11.46 0.50
C SER A 20 -10.29 -11.97 1.50
N GLY A 21 -9.09 -12.30 1.01
CA GLY A 21 -7.99 -12.73 1.88
C GLY A 21 -7.50 -11.63 2.84
N VAL A 22 -7.53 -10.36 2.42
CA VAL A 22 -7.22 -9.22 3.31
C VAL A 22 -8.33 -9.05 4.34
N GLU A 23 -9.60 -9.08 3.93
CA GLU A 23 -10.75 -8.99 4.83
C GLU A 23 -10.72 -10.09 5.89
N ASP A 24 -10.43 -11.33 5.51
CA ASP A 24 -10.32 -12.46 6.42
C ASP A 24 -9.25 -12.24 7.49
N LEU A 25 -8.08 -11.71 7.13
CA LEU A 25 -7.01 -11.42 8.10
C LEU A 25 -7.38 -10.26 9.03
N VAL A 26 -8.05 -9.22 8.51
CA VAL A 26 -8.55 -8.11 9.32
C VAL A 26 -9.58 -8.60 10.33
N ASN A 27 -10.55 -9.39 9.88
CA ASN A 27 -11.62 -9.95 10.73
C ASN A 27 -11.07 -10.86 11.84
N ARG A 28 -9.94 -11.53 11.59
CA ARG A 28 -9.23 -12.37 12.58
C ARG A 28 -8.30 -11.56 13.50
N GLY A 29 -8.18 -10.25 13.31
CA GLY A 29 -7.23 -9.40 14.04
C GLY A 29 -5.76 -9.66 13.70
N GLN A 30 -5.48 -10.29 12.55
CA GLN A 30 -4.14 -10.69 12.12
C GLN A 30 -3.48 -9.64 11.20
N LEU A 31 -4.25 -8.69 10.69
CA LEU A 31 -3.76 -7.62 9.83
C LEU A 31 -4.41 -6.29 10.20
N ASN A 32 -3.60 -5.26 10.41
CA ASN A 32 -4.05 -3.87 10.52
C ASN A 32 -3.85 -3.15 9.18
N VAL A 33 -4.91 -3.02 8.38
CA VAL A 33 -4.84 -2.37 7.06
C VAL A 33 -4.50 -0.89 7.16
N ASP A 34 -5.02 -0.18 8.18
CA ASP A 34 -4.77 1.25 8.37
C ASP A 34 -3.28 1.57 8.53
N HIS A 35 -2.54 0.68 9.19
CA HIS A 35 -1.09 0.81 9.31
C HIS A 35 -0.40 0.91 7.93
N TYR A 36 -0.74 0.01 7.00
CA TYR A 36 -0.13 -0.03 5.67
C TYR A 36 -0.72 1.03 4.73
N LEU A 37 -2.01 1.34 4.85
CA LEU A 37 -2.64 2.41 4.10
C LEU A 37 -2.00 3.76 4.45
N HIS A 38 -1.80 4.07 5.73
CA HIS A 38 -1.12 5.30 6.14
C HIS A 38 0.31 5.41 5.60
N ARG A 39 1.03 4.29 5.49
CA ARG A 39 2.35 4.25 4.86
C ARG A 39 2.26 4.59 3.37
N HIS A 40 1.35 3.94 2.65
CA HIS A 40 1.09 4.21 1.23
C HIS A 40 0.75 5.68 0.97
N LEU A 41 -0.17 6.25 1.76
CA LEU A 41 -0.59 7.64 1.64
C LEU A 41 0.51 8.65 1.95
N ARG A 42 1.50 8.28 2.78
CA ARG A 42 2.70 9.10 3.04
C ARG A 42 3.80 8.93 2.01
N GLY A 43 3.62 8.05 1.03
CA GLY A 43 4.65 7.69 0.06
C GLY A 43 5.75 6.81 0.63
N ASP A 44 5.50 6.13 1.76
CA ASP A 44 6.31 4.97 2.13
C ASP A 44 5.86 3.78 1.28
N TRP A 45 6.57 3.58 0.17
CA TRP A 45 6.23 2.58 -0.83
C TRP A 45 6.58 1.13 -0.44
N GLY A 46 7.20 0.93 0.71
CA GLY A 46 7.58 -0.40 1.22
C GLY A 46 8.61 -1.12 0.34
N ASP A 47 8.46 -2.42 0.17
CA ASP A 47 9.42 -3.37 -0.41
C ASP A 47 9.40 -3.38 -1.95
N ILE A 48 9.49 -2.19 -2.55
CA ILE A 48 9.63 -2.00 -4.01
C ILE A 48 10.98 -1.38 -4.37
N GLY A 49 11.51 -1.76 -5.54
CA GLY A 49 12.82 -1.31 -6.04
C GLY A 49 12.88 0.17 -6.42
N LYS A 50 14.10 0.69 -6.62
CA LYS A 50 14.34 2.12 -6.89
C LYS A 50 13.52 2.67 -8.08
N ALA A 51 13.53 1.97 -9.22
CA ALA A 51 12.79 2.39 -10.42
C ALA A 51 11.28 2.49 -10.17
N ALA A 52 10.72 1.56 -9.39
CA ALA A 52 9.32 1.56 -8.99
C ALA A 52 8.97 2.76 -8.10
N ARG A 53 9.84 3.07 -7.13
CA ARG A 53 9.70 4.27 -6.28
C ARG A 53 9.73 5.55 -7.13
N GLU A 54 10.67 5.65 -8.05
CA GLU A 54 10.77 6.80 -8.96
C GLU A 54 9.53 6.94 -9.86
N ALA A 55 8.96 5.82 -10.31
CA ALA A 55 7.70 5.83 -11.06
C ALA A 55 6.54 6.36 -10.20
N ASN A 56 6.42 5.94 -8.94
CA ASN A 56 5.42 6.49 -8.01
C ASN A 56 5.61 8.00 -7.79
N GLU A 57 6.85 8.46 -7.58
CA GLU A 57 7.13 9.88 -7.41
C GLU A 57 6.76 10.71 -8.64
N GLN A 58 6.95 10.17 -9.84
CA GLN A 58 6.50 10.80 -11.08
C GLN A 58 4.98 10.80 -11.19
N ALA A 59 4.33 9.68 -10.85
CA ALA A 59 2.88 9.53 -10.90
C ALA A 59 2.15 10.44 -9.90
N LEU A 60 2.77 10.79 -8.77
CA LEU A 60 2.24 11.81 -7.86
C LEU A 60 2.17 13.21 -8.49
N ARG A 61 3.11 13.53 -9.40
CA ARG A 61 3.15 14.86 -10.05
C ARG A 61 2.39 14.92 -11.35
N ARG A 62 2.33 13.81 -12.09
CA ARG A 62 1.85 13.78 -13.49
C ARG A 62 0.60 12.93 -13.68
N GLY A 63 0.07 12.34 -12.61
CA GLY A 63 -0.93 11.28 -12.70
C GLY A 63 -0.30 9.93 -13.06
N GLY A 64 -1.05 8.86 -12.84
CA GLY A 64 -0.60 7.48 -13.06
C GLY A 64 -0.83 6.61 -11.83
N VAL A 65 -0.85 5.29 -12.03
CA VAL A 65 -1.09 4.32 -10.95
C VAL A 65 0.04 4.37 -9.91
N LEU A 66 -0.34 4.35 -8.63
CA LEU A 66 0.60 4.19 -7.52
C LEU A 66 0.49 2.79 -6.98
N TYR A 67 1.62 2.21 -6.55
CA TYR A 67 1.59 0.96 -5.82
C TYR A 67 2.60 0.91 -4.68
N SER A 68 2.29 0.09 -3.69
CA SER A 68 3.20 -0.25 -2.59
C SER A 68 3.15 -1.74 -2.35
N SER A 69 4.25 -2.28 -1.85
CA SER A 69 4.34 -3.69 -1.45
C SER A 69 4.89 -3.75 -0.04
N TYR A 70 4.35 -4.59 0.82
CA TYR A 70 4.84 -4.79 2.17
C TYR A 70 4.93 -6.28 2.46
N VAL A 71 6.10 -6.77 2.82
CA VAL A 71 6.27 -8.17 3.21
C VAL A 71 5.52 -8.44 4.51
N LEU A 72 4.56 -9.37 4.49
CA LEU A 72 3.85 -9.84 5.69
C LEU A 72 4.53 -11.09 6.25
N THR A 73 4.89 -12.01 5.35
CA THR A 73 5.62 -13.25 5.65
C THR A 73 6.62 -13.54 4.53
N THR A 74 7.43 -14.58 4.68
CA THR A 74 8.34 -15.04 3.61
C THR A 74 7.62 -15.41 2.32
N GLU A 75 6.33 -15.74 2.38
CA GLU A 75 5.55 -16.25 1.25
C GLU A 75 4.44 -15.29 0.80
N THR A 76 4.15 -14.23 1.55
CA THR A 76 3.03 -13.33 1.28
C THR A 76 3.42 -11.87 1.47
N LYS A 77 2.99 -11.03 0.52
CA LYS A 77 3.06 -9.57 0.60
C LYS A 77 1.67 -8.97 0.56
N LEU A 78 1.51 -7.85 1.24
CA LEU A 78 0.41 -6.93 1.01
C LEU A 78 0.78 -6.02 -0.16
N MET A 79 -0.11 -5.89 -1.13
CA MET A 79 0.02 -4.92 -2.22
C MET A 79 -1.11 -3.90 -2.10
N ILE A 80 -0.77 -2.62 -2.10
CA ILE A 80 -1.74 -1.52 -2.12
C ILE A 80 -1.57 -0.79 -3.45
N VAL A 81 -2.64 -0.65 -4.22
CA VAL A 81 -2.64 -0.02 -5.54
C VAL A 81 -3.68 1.08 -5.58
N THR A 82 -3.29 2.30 -5.93
CA THR A 82 -4.22 3.42 -6.12
C THR A 82 -4.28 3.79 -7.59
N ALA A 83 -5.51 3.80 -8.15
CA ALA A 83 -5.77 4.17 -9.53
C ALA A 83 -5.24 5.57 -9.85
N ASP A 84 -4.94 5.84 -11.12
CA ASP A 84 -4.39 7.12 -11.57
C ASP A 84 -5.28 8.33 -11.25
N SER A 85 -6.60 8.14 -11.30
CA SER A 85 -7.64 9.10 -10.90
C SER A 85 -7.69 9.38 -9.40
N ARG A 86 -7.04 8.55 -8.57
CA ARG A 86 -7.13 8.56 -7.09
C ARG A 86 -8.56 8.34 -6.55
N THR A 87 -9.45 7.76 -7.35
CA THR A 87 -10.82 7.48 -6.91
C THR A 87 -10.95 6.13 -6.21
N GLU A 88 -9.96 5.24 -6.36
CA GLU A 88 -9.99 3.88 -5.85
C GLU A 88 -8.60 3.42 -5.41
N THR A 89 -8.55 2.72 -4.27
CA THR A 89 -7.39 2.00 -3.76
C THR A 89 -7.78 0.55 -3.48
N ALA A 90 -7.06 -0.39 -4.09
CA ALA A 90 -7.20 -1.82 -3.83
C ALA A 90 -6.09 -2.32 -2.89
N VAL A 91 -6.45 -3.18 -1.93
CA VAL A 91 -5.53 -3.84 -0.99
C VAL A 91 -5.63 -5.35 -1.18
N LEU A 92 -4.52 -5.96 -1.56
CA LEU A 92 -4.46 -7.33 -2.06
C LEU A 92 -3.38 -8.13 -1.31
N LEU A 93 -3.62 -9.43 -1.09
CA LEU A 93 -2.55 -10.38 -0.77
C LEU A 93 -1.95 -10.93 -2.06
N VAL A 94 -0.63 -10.90 -2.17
CA VAL A 94 0.11 -11.40 -3.32
C VAL A 94 1.20 -12.38 -2.84
N PRO A 95 1.35 -13.56 -3.47
CA PRO A 95 2.47 -14.45 -3.17
C PRO A 95 3.81 -13.77 -3.40
N THR A 96 4.76 -13.96 -2.48
CA THR A 96 6.16 -13.63 -2.76
C THR A 96 6.66 -14.61 -3.80
N LEU A 97 6.98 -14.13 -5.01
CA LEU A 97 7.66 -14.95 -6.00
C LEU A 97 8.96 -15.48 -5.38
N ARG A 98 9.06 -16.81 -5.24
CA ARG A 98 10.33 -17.46 -4.94
C ARG A 98 11.20 -17.26 -6.17
N THR A 99 12.20 -16.38 -6.10
CA THR A 99 13.37 -16.53 -6.95
C THR A 99 14.03 -17.83 -6.50
N SER A 100 13.90 -18.88 -7.30
CA SER A 100 14.71 -20.09 -7.11
C SER A 100 16.19 -19.68 -7.02
N PRO A 101 16.98 -20.31 -6.14
CA PRO A 101 18.41 -20.04 -6.02
C PRO A 101 19.16 -20.26 -7.33
#